data_AF-Q8DSQ4-F1
#
_entry.id   AF-Q8DSQ4-F1
#
_cell.length_a   1.000
_cell.length_b   1.000
_cell.length_c   1.000
_cell.angle_alpha   90.00
_cell.angle_beta   90.00
_cell.angle_gamma   90.00
#
_symmetry.space_group_name_H-M   'P 1'
#
loop_
_entity.id
_entity.type
_entity.pdbx_description
1 polymer ?
#
loop_
_entity_poly.entity_id
_entity_poly.type
_entity_poly.pdbx_seq_one_letter_code
_entity_poly.pdbx_strand_id
1 'polypeptide(L)'
;MNTFLWILLVIIALLAGLVGGTFIARKQMEKYLEENPPLNEDVIRNMMSQMGQKPSEAKVQQVVRQMNKQQKAAKAKAKKKK
;
A
#
# COMPACT_ATOMS: atom_id res chain seq x y z
N MET A 1 43.27 9.37 18.81
CA MET A 1 43.05 9.31 17.35
C MET A 1 41.85 8.41 17.15
N ASN A 2 40.65 9.00 17.04
CA ASN A 2 39.36 8.33 17.32
C ASN A 2 38.62 7.90 16.04
N THR A 3 39.34 7.46 15.01
CA THR A 3 38.77 7.08 13.71
C THR A 3 37.73 5.98 13.82
N PHE A 4 37.95 4.99 14.70
CA PHE A 4 36.99 3.90 14.96
C PHE A 4 35.64 4.38 15.50
N LEU A 5 35.65 5.35 16.44
CA LEU A 5 34.41 5.91 17.00
C LEU A 5 33.58 6.65 15.94
N TRP A 6 34.24 7.36 15.03
CA TRP A 6 33.58 8.02 13.90
C TRP A 6 32.89 7.03 12.97
N ILE A 7 33.57 5.91 12.63
CA ILE A 7 33.00 4.87 11.76
C ILE A 7 31.74 4.25 12.42
N LEU A 8 31.81 3.93 13.72
CA LEU A 8 30.65 3.40 14.44
C LEU A 8 29.46 4.38 14.45
N LEU A 9 29.71 5.67 14.65
CA LEU A 9 28.66 6.70 14.64
C LEU A 9 27.98 6.76 13.26
N VAL A 10 28.76 6.73 12.18
CA VAL A 10 28.22 6.70 10.81
C VAL A 10 27.35 5.45 10.59
N ILE A 11 27.79 4.27 11.02
CA ILE A 11 26.98 3.04 10.88
C ILE A 11 25.67 3.15 11.66
N ILE A 12 25.70 3.64 12.89
CA ILE A 12 24.49 3.84 13.70
C ILE A 12 23.56 4.85 13.05
N ALA A 13 24.09 5.96 12.51
CA ALA A 13 23.31 6.96 11.79
C ALA A 13 22.66 6.39 10.53
N LEU A 14 23.38 5.55 9.77
CA LEU A 14 22.83 4.85 8.60
C LEU A 14 21.72 3.86 8.99
N LEU A 15 21.92 3.07 10.05
CA LEU A 15 20.90 2.15 10.54
C LEU A 15 19.67 2.89 11.07
N ALA A 16 19.87 3.96 11.85
CA ALA A 16 18.80 4.81 12.34
C ALA A 16 18.03 5.49 11.18
N GLY A 17 18.75 5.97 10.16
CA GLY A 17 18.17 6.53 8.94
C GLY A 17 17.36 5.50 8.15
N LEU A 18 17.84 4.27 8.04
CA LEU A 18 17.12 3.18 7.36
C LEU A 18 15.86 2.76 8.11
N VAL A 19 15.95 2.57 9.44
CA VAL A 19 14.80 2.22 10.28
C VAL A 19 13.77 3.37 10.31
N GLY A 20 14.23 4.61 10.54
CA GLY A 20 13.37 5.79 10.54
C GLY A 20 12.74 6.05 9.18
N GLY A 21 13.53 5.96 8.10
CA GLY A 21 13.09 6.16 6.73
C GLY A 21 12.04 5.13 6.30
N THR A 22 12.24 3.85 6.62
CA THR A 22 11.26 2.80 6.29
C THR A 22 9.94 2.98 7.06
N PHE A 23 9.98 3.43 8.32
CA PHE A 23 8.77 3.71 9.09
C PHE A 23 8.00 4.92 8.54
N ILE A 24 8.70 6.01 8.23
CA ILE A 24 8.11 7.22 7.65
C ILE A 24 7.51 6.90 6.27
N ALA A 25 8.24 6.19 5.41
CA ALA A 25 7.75 5.79 4.09
C ALA A 25 6.49 4.93 4.19
N ARG A 26 6.44 3.98 5.14
CA ARG A 26 5.23 3.19 5.41
C ARG A 26 4.05 4.06 5.81
N LYS A 27 4.24 4.98 6.76
CA LYS A 27 3.17 5.88 7.22
C LYS A 27 2.66 6.80 6.09
N GLN A 28 3.56 7.29 5.25
CA GLN A 28 3.18 8.09 4.07
C GLN A 28 2.38 7.26 3.06
N MET A 29 2.79 6.02 2.81
CA MET A 29 2.05 5.11 1.93
C MET A 29 0.67 4.75 2.49
N GLU A 30 0.56 4.48 3.79
CA GLU A 30 -0.74 4.22 4.44
C GLU A 30 -1.69 5.40 4.26
N LYS A 31 -1.23 6.62 4.54
CA LYS A 31 -2.02 7.85 4.33
C LYS A 31 -2.44 8.02 2.86
N TYR A 32 -1.53 7.81 1.92
CA TYR A 32 -1.84 7.88 0.49
C TYR A 32 -2.91 6.86 0.06
N LEU A 33 -2.83 5.63 0.59
CA LEU A 33 -3.80 4.56 0.31
C LEU A 33 -5.16 4.79 1.00
N GLU A 34 -5.20 5.55 2.10
CA GLU A 34 -6.45 5.97 2.74
C GLU A 34 -7.14 7.09 1.95
N GLU A 35 -6.38 8.08 1.48
CA GLU A 35 -6.89 9.18 0.66
C GLU A 35 -7.29 8.71 -0.75
N ASN A 36 -6.57 7.75 -1.33
CA ASN A 36 -6.85 7.14 -2.63
C ASN A 36 -6.96 5.62 -2.50
N PRO A 37 -8.12 5.10 -2.02
CA PRO A 37 -8.30 3.67 -1.83
C PRO A 37 -8.04 2.93 -3.15
N PRO A 38 -7.19 1.90 -3.16
CA PRO A 38 -6.86 1.20 -4.41
C PRO A 38 -8.09 0.53 -5.05
N LEU A 39 -9.18 0.35 -4.29
CA LEU A 39 -10.48 -0.06 -4.78
C LEU A 39 -11.57 0.86 -4.23
N ASN A 40 -11.85 1.94 -4.95
CA ASN A 40 -13.08 2.72 -4.80
C ASN A 40 -13.98 2.51 -6.04
N GLU A 41 -15.22 2.95 -5.94
CA GLU A 41 -16.22 2.90 -7.01
C GLU A 41 -15.72 3.59 -8.28
N ASP A 42 -15.00 4.71 -8.14
CA ASP A 42 -14.50 5.51 -9.24
C ASP A 42 -13.40 4.80 -10.05
N VAL A 43 -12.45 4.12 -9.39
CA VAL A 43 -11.42 3.31 -10.03
C VAL A 43 -12.07 2.17 -10.82
N ILE A 44 -13.10 1.53 -10.27
CA ILE A 44 -13.82 0.45 -10.96
C ILE A 44 -14.66 1.00 -12.10
N ARG A 45 -15.31 2.14 -11.92
CA ARG A 45 -16.04 2.84 -12.98
C ARG A 45 -15.09 3.19 -14.12
N ASN A 46 -13.91 3.73 -13.81
CA ASN A 46 -12.87 4.06 -14.77
C ASN A 46 -12.34 2.80 -15.46
N MET A 47 -12.10 1.71 -14.72
CA MET A 47 -11.68 0.42 -15.30
C MET A 47 -12.74 -0.14 -16.25
N MET A 48 -14.02 -0.16 -15.83
CA MET A 48 -15.13 -0.63 -16.68
C MET A 48 -15.32 0.28 -17.90
N SER A 49 -15.21 1.59 -17.72
CA SER A 49 -15.29 2.56 -18.81
C SER A 49 -14.13 2.42 -19.79
N GLN A 50 -12.91 2.16 -19.32
CA GLN A 50 -11.74 1.89 -20.17
C GLN A 50 -11.91 0.59 -20.97
N MET A 51 -12.62 -0.39 -20.41
CA MET A 51 -12.99 -1.63 -21.12
C MET A 51 -14.18 -1.46 -22.08
N GLY A 52 -14.70 -0.25 -22.28
CA GLY A 52 -15.87 0.02 -23.12
C GLY A 52 -17.19 -0.49 -22.55
N GLN A 53 -17.21 -0.94 -21.29
CA GLN A 53 -18.44 -1.32 -20.60
C GLN A 53 -19.11 -0.08 -20.04
N LYS A 54 -20.36 0.18 -20.42
CA LYS A 54 -21.16 1.26 -19.83
C LYS A 54 -21.36 0.93 -18.33
N PRO A 55 -20.72 1.68 -17.42
CA PRO A 55 -20.77 1.33 -16.01
C PRO A 55 -22.18 1.57 -15.47
N SER A 56 -22.87 0.51 -15.07
CA SER A 56 -24.07 0.62 -14.22
C SER A 56 -23.62 0.62 -12.76
N GLU A 57 -24.12 1.55 -11.95
CA GLU A 57 -23.77 1.68 -10.53
C GLU A 57 -23.95 0.37 -9.75
N ALA A 58 -24.99 -0.39 -10.06
CA ALA A 58 -25.21 -1.72 -9.47
C ALA A 58 -24.07 -2.68 -9.80
N LYS A 59 -23.56 -2.63 -11.03
CA LYS A 59 -22.44 -3.46 -11.47
C LYS A 59 -21.14 -3.02 -10.83
N VAL A 60 -20.88 -1.70 -10.76
CA VAL A 60 -19.72 -1.12 -10.06
C VAL A 60 -19.69 -1.66 -8.63
N GLN A 61 -20.78 -1.51 -7.88
CA GLN A 61 -20.87 -1.95 -6.48
C GLN A 61 -20.71 -3.47 -6.32
N GLN A 62 -21.28 -4.27 -7.22
CA GLN A 62 -21.07 -5.72 -7.22
C GLN A 62 -19.58 -6.05 -7.35
N VAL A 63 -18.89 -5.38 -8.28
CA VAL A 63 -17.46 -5.58 -8.52
C VAL A 63 -16.62 -5.08 -7.33
N VAL A 64 -16.93 -3.91 -6.74
CA VAL A 64 -16.29 -3.42 -5.49
C VAL A 64 -16.34 -4.50 -4.42
N ARG A 65 -17.53 -5.05 -4.14
CA ARG A 65 -17.75 -6.06 -3.10
C ARG A 65 -16.97 -7.34 -3.37
N GLN A 66 -16.99 -7.81 -4.63
CA GLN A 66 -16.26 -9.01 -5.04
C GLN A 66 -14.75 -8.82 -4.88
N MET A 67 -14.21 -7.70 -5.36
CA MET A 67 -12.78 -7.44 -5.24
C MET A 67 -12.35 -7.21 -3.79
N ASN A 68 -13.16 -6.53 -2.97
CA ASN A 68 -12.90 -6.40 -1.53
C ASN A 68 -12.84 -7.75 -0.82
N LYS A 69 -13.73 -8.70 -1.18
CA LYS A 69 -13.68 -10.08 -0.65
C LYS A 69 -12.39 -10.80 -1.08
N GLN A 70 -12.00 -10.66 -2.35
CA GLN A 70 -10.76 -11.27 -2.87
C GLN A 70 -9.50 -10.67 -2.22
N GLN A 71 -9.43 -9.34 -2.06
CA GLN A 71 -8.35 -8.66 -1.37
C GLN A 71 -8.22 -9.13 0.09
N LYS A 72 -9.34 -9.23 0.83
CA LYS A 72 -9.34 -9.74 2.20
C LYS A 72 -8.85 -11.19 2.26
N ALA A 73 -9.30 -12.04 1.34
CA ALA A 73 -8.84 -13.43 1.25
C ALA A 73 -7.34 -13.51 0.90
N ALA A 74 -6.83 -12.68 -0.01
CA ALA A 74 -5.42 -12.59 -0.36
C ALA A 74 -4.57 -12.11 0.82
N LYS A 75 -5.02 -11.06 1.54
CA LYS A 75 -4.37 -10.56 2.77
C LYS A 75 -4.34 -11.65 3.86
N ALA A 76 -5.43 -12.38 4.05
CA ALA A 76 -5.49 -13.49 5.01
C ALA A 76 -4.54 -14.65 4.63
N LYS A 77 -4.46 -15.00 3.34
CA LYS A 77 -3.51 -16.01 2.84
C LYS A 77 -2.06 -15.56 3.00
N ALA A 78 -1.75 -14.30 2.71
CA ALA A 78 -0.40 -13.73 2.88
C ALA A 78 0.04 -13.71 4.35
N LYS A 79 -0.88 -13.38 5.28
CA LYS A 79 -0.62 -13.46 6.72
C LYS A 79 -0.37 -14.88 7.23
N LYS A 80 -0.92 -15.92 6.58
CA LYS A 80 -0.67 -17.32 6.93
C LYS A 80 0.65 -17.88 6.37
N LYS A 81 1.27 -17.19 5.40
CA LYS A 81 2.54 -17.61 4.77
C LYS A 81 3.78 -16.92 5.36
N LYS A 82 3.59 -15.90 6.19
CA LYS A 82 4.66 -15.28 7.00
C LYS A 82 4.61 -15.85 8.40
#